data_AF-A0AAD9XL10-F1
#
_entry.id   AF-A0AAD9XL10-F1
#
_cell.length_a   1.000
_cell.length_b   1.000
_cell.length_c   1.000
_cell.angle_alpha   90.00
_cell.angle_beta   90.00
_cell.angle_gamma   90.00
#
_symmetry.space_group_name_H-M   'P 1'
#
loop_
_entity.id
_entity.type
_entity.pdbx_description
1 polymer ?
#
loop_
_entity_poly.entity_id
_entity_poly.type
_entity_poly.pdbx_seq_one_letter_code
_entity_poly.pdbx_strand_id
1 'polypeptide(L)'
;MSIFHLPKGLIQEVQRLCAIFWWGSNFSKRKMHRCTWNHLCKPRSEAVLSFRDLETSNRSFLAKQGWRILKNPNSLAVRVLKSCYFHDCSFLEVKRKPSDSYVWSSIL
;
A
#
# COMPACT_ATOMS: atom_id res chain seq x y z
N MET A 1 0.85 -10.06 -0.35
CA MET A 1 1.63 -9.70 0.84
C MET A 1 1.83 -8.19 0.85
N SER A 2 0.85 -7.43 1.32
CA SER A 2 0.96 -5.98 1.53
C SER A 2 0.10 -5.65 2.75
N ILE A 3 0.71 -5.76 3.92
CA ILE A 3 0.06 -5.66 5.24
C ILE A 3 0.53 -4.43 6.03
N PHE A 4 1.41 -3.64 5.43
CA PHE A 4 2.00 -2.45 6.03
C PHE A 4 1.55 -1.21 5.26
N HIS A 5 1.20 -0.16 5.98
CA HIS A 5 1.04 1.16 5.43
C HIS A 5 2.43 1.74 5.17
N LEU A 6 2.80 1.94 3.92
CA LEU A 6 4.15 2.39 3.60
C LEU A 6 4.32 3.89 3.91
N PRO A 7 5.44 4.34 4.49
CA PRO A 7 5.74 5.76 4.64
C PRO A 7 5.80 6.45 3.27
N LYS A 8 5.23 7.65 3.17
CA LYS A 8 5.23 8.44 1.93
C LYS A 8 6.63 8.69 1.37
N GLY A 9 7.61 8.96 2.24
CA GLY A 9 9.00 9.15 1.83
C GLY A 9 9.60 7.92 1.14
N LEU A 10 9.35 6.72 1.68
CA LEU A 10 9.79 5.46 1.05
C LEU A 10 9.11 5.26 -0.30
N ILE A 11 7.80 5.53 -0.39
CA ILE A 11 7.07 5.43 -1.66
C ILE A 11 7.70 6.37 -2.69
N GLN A 12 7.96 7.63 -2.33
CA GLN A 12 8.58 8.61 -3.22
C GLN A 12 9.99 8.19 -3.66
N GLU A 13 10.77 7.61 -2.77
CA GLU A 13 12.11 7.10 -3.09
C GLU A 13 12.05 5.94 -4.09
N VAL A 14 11.14 4.99 -3.88
CA VAL A 14 10.90 3.89 -4.82
C VAL A 14 10.43 4.42 -6.17
N GLN A 15 9.48 5.36 -6.19
CA GLN A 15 9.02 6.01 -7.42
C GLN A 15 10.17 6.72 -8.16
N ARG A 16 11.06 7.39 -7.42
CA ARG A 16 12.27 8.02 -7.98
C ARG A 16 13.19 6.99 -8.61
N LEU A 17 13.47 5.88 -7.93
CA LEU A 17 14.30 4.79 -8.48
C LEU A 17 13.67 4.18 -9.74
N CYS A 18 12.35 3.95 -9.74
CA CYS A 18 11.64 3.50 -10.92
C CYS A 18 11.71 4.51 -12.06
N ALA A 19 11.59 5.81 -11.78
CA ALA A 19 11.71 6.86 -12.78
C ALA A 19 13.13 6.94 -13.36
N ILE A 20 14.16 6.82 -12.53
CA ILE A 20 15.57 6.78 -12.98
C ILE A 20 15.78 5.56 -13.87
N PHE A 21 15.37 4.38 -13.42
CA PHE A 21 15.45 3.14 -14.19
C PHE A 21 14.76 3.27 -15.55
N TRP A 22 13.55 3.84 -15.57
CA TRP A 22 12.73 3.96 -16.77
C TRP A 22 13.27 4.98 -17.78
N TRP A 23 13.74 6.14 -17.32
CA TRP A 23 14.20 7.23 -18.20
C TRP A 23 15.69 7.19 -18.52
N GLY A 24 16.48 6.32 -17.87
CA GLY A 24 17.81 5.93 -18.33
C GLY A 24 18.84 5.63 -17.23
N SER A 25 19.69 4.65 -17.52
CA SER A 25 20.64 4.01 -16.61
C SER A 25 22.09 4.52 -16.66
N ASN A 26 22.40 5.61 -17.36
CA ASN A 26 23.78 6.11 -17.45
C ASN A 26 24.07 7.11 -16.33
N PHE A 27 24.85 6.68 -15.33
CA PHE A 27 25.31 7.50 -14.20
C PHE A 27 26.04 8.80 -14.63
N SER A 28 26.58 8.85 -15.85
CA SER A 28 27.39 9.97 -16.35
C SER A 28 26.59 11.12 -16.97
N LYS A 29 25.30 10.93 -17.33
CA LYS A 29 24.48 12.00 -17.94
C LYS A 29 23.03 11.93 -17.47
N ARG A 30 22.58 12.99 -16.79
CA ARG A 30 21.18 13.20 -16.42
C ARG A 30 20.32 13.25 -17.69
N LYS A 31 19.49 12.24 -17.93
CA LYS A 31 18.51 12.28 -19.04
C LYS A 31 17.27 13.05 -18.61
N MET A 32 16.68 13.76 -19.56
CA MET A 32 15.46 14.54 -19.34
C MET A 32 14.27 13.58 -19.17
N HIS A 33 13.58 13.69 -18.04
CA HIS A 33 12.29 13.03 -17.85
C HIS A 33 11.31 13.59 -18.90
N ARG A 34 10.77 12.73 -19.77
CA ARG A 34 9.84 13.17 -20.82
C ARG A 34 8.43 13.44 -20.29
N CYS A 35 8.08 12.86 -19.14
CA CYS A 35 6.83 13.14 -18.43
C CYS A 35 6.99 12.89 -16.92
N THR A 36 6.11 13.50 -16.14
CA THR A 36 6.11 13.35 -14.67
C THR A 36 5.61 11.96 -14.27
N TRP A 37 6.09 11.46 -13.14
CA TRP A 37 5.65 10.17 -12.61
C TRP A 37 4.13 10.13 -12.34
N ASN A 38 3.56 11.24 -11.87
CA ASN A 38 2.11 11.35 -11.67
C ASN A 38 1.31 11.21 -12.98
N HIS A 39 1.84 11.71 -14.09
CA HIS A 39 1.19 11.56 -15.40
C HIS A 39 1.25 10.09 -15.90
N LEU A 40 2.32 9.38 -15.55
CA LEU A 40 2.46 7.95 -15.86
C LEU A 40 1.48 7.08 -15.04
N CYS A 41 1.17 7.49 -13.81
CA CYS A 41 0.28 6.78 -12.90
C CYS A 41 -1.22 7.06 -13.09
N LYS A 42 -1.59 7.80 -14.13
CA LYS A 42 -3.00 8.08 -14.45
C LYS A 42 -3.77 6.79 -14.81
N PRO A 43 -5.12 6.80 -14.69
CA PRO A 43 -5.96 5.69 -15.13
C PRO A 43 -5.68 5.32 -16.59
N ARG A 44 -5.88 4.05 -16.96
CA ARG A 44 -5.60 3.53 -18.31
C ARG A 44 -6.32 4.30 -19.43
N SER A 45 -7.46 4.92 -19.13
CA SER A 45 -8.19 5.80 -20.05
C SER A 45 -7.42 7.07 -20.42
N GLU A 46 -6.50 7.52 -19.56
CA GLU A 46 -5.73 8.76 -19.72
C GLU A 46 -4.22 8.52 -19.84
N ALA A 47 -3.72 7.35 -19.43
CA ALA A 47 -2.30 7.03 -19.42
C ALA A 47 -1.91 6.11 -20.58
N VAL A 48 -0.93 6.57 -21.37
CA VAL A 48 -0.32 5.76 -22.45
C VAL A 48 0.36 4.50 -21.90
N LEU A 49 0.87 4.54 -20.66
CA LEU A 49 1.70 3.47 -20.10
C LEU A 49 1.17 2.84 -18.80
N SER A 50 0.05 3.31 -18.26
CA SER A 50 -0.69 2.67 -17.14
C SER A 50 0.18 2.21 -15.96
N PHE A 51 1.09 3.07 -15.47
CA PHE A 51 1.80 2.76 -14.23
C PHE A 51 0.82 2.76 -13.05
N ARG A 52 1.09 1.94 -12.04
CA ARG A 52 0.30 1.96 -10.81
C ARG A 52 0.86 3.01 -9.85
N ASP A 53 -0.02 3.85 -9.33
CA ASP A 53 0.32 4.65 -8.16
C ASP A 53 0.51 3.71 -6.95
N LEU A 54 1.71 3.75 -6.37
CA LEU A 54 2.11 2.91 -5.25
C LEU A 54 1.36 3.28 -3.97
N GLU A 55 1.04 4.56 -3.75
CA GLU A 55 0.27 4.98 -2.57
C GLU A 55 -1.16 4.42 -2.65
N THR A 56 -1.85 4.67 -3.76
CA THR A 56 -3.19 4.13 -4.00
C THR A 56 -3.20 2.59 -3.96
N SER A 57 -2.18 1.95 -4.55
CA SER A 57 -2.07 0.48 -4.51
C SER A 57 -1.88 -0.05 -3.09
N ASN A 58 -1.01 0.57 -2.29
CA ASN A 58 -0.78 0.16 -0.90
C ASN A 58 -2.07 0.27 -0.07
N ARG A 59 -2.79 1.39 -0.15
CA ARG A 59 -4.10 1.58 0.51
C ARG A 59 -5.11 0.53 0.07
N SER A 60 -5.20 0.26 -1.23
CA SER A 60 -6.12 -0.76 -1.77
C SER A 60 -5.82 -2.17 -1.23
N PHE A 61 -4.55 -2.52 -1.06
CA PHE A 61 -4.17 -3.82 -0.54
C PHE A 61 -4.45 -3.96 0.96
N LEU A 62 -4.32 -2.88 1.73
CA LEU A 62 -4.72 -2.84 3.14
C LEU A 62 -6.23 -2.97 3.29
N ALA A 63 -7.01 -2.21 2.52
CA ALA A 63 -8.47 -2.34 2.46
C ALA A 63 -8.89 -3.77 2.09
N LYS A 64 -8.19 -4.41 1.14
CA LYS A 64 -8.41 -5.82 0.78
C LYS A 64 -8.14 -6.77 1.96
N GLN A 65 -7.19 -6.47 2.85
CA GLN A 65 -7.00 -7.28 4.06
C GLN A 65 -8.15 -7.08 5.05
N GLY A 66 -8.56 -5.83 5.32
CA GLY A 66 -9.74 -5.55 6.15
C GLY A 66 -11.00 -6.25 5.63
N TRP A 67 -11.20 -6.23 4.31
CA TRP A 67 -12.30 -6.96 3.66
C TRP A 67 -12.23 -8.48 3.86
N ARG A 68 -11.03 -9.07 3.83
CA ARG A 68 -10.84 -10.50 4.09
C ARG A 68 -11.14 -10.87 5.54
N ILE A 69 -10.82 -9.98 6.49
CA ILE A 69 -11.17 -10.15 7.90
C ILE A 69 -12.70 -10.22 8.06
N LEU A 70 -13.42 -9.33 7.37
CA LEU A 70 -14.89 -9.30 7.39
C LEU A 70 -15.52 -10.52 6.71
N LYS A 71 -14.99 -10.95 5.55
CA LYS A 71 -15.60 -12.02 4.76
C LYS A 71 -15.27 -13.43 5.23
N ASN A 72 -14.12 -13.64 5.87
CA ASN A 72 -13.67 -14.96 6.28
C ASN A 72 -13.35 -15.02 7.79
N PRO A 73 -14.34 -14.81 8.67
CA PRO A 73 -14.12 -14.72 10.12
C PRO A 73 -13.58 -16.03 10.73
N ASN A 74 -13.89 -17.17 10.12
CA ASN A 74 -13.47 -18.49 10.59
C ASN A 74 -12.07 -18.90 10.13
N SER A 75 -11.41 -18.10 9.29
CA SER A 75 -10.04 -18.39 8.88
C SER A 75 -9.10 -18.31 10.09
N LEU A 76 -8.08 -19.19 10.12
CA LEU A 76 -7.13 -19.25 11.23
C LEU A 76 -6.48 -17.87 11.50
N ALA A 77 -6.08 -17.17 10.45
CA ALA A 77 -5.50 -15.83 10.55
C ALA A 77 -6.44 -14.84 11.23
N VAL A 78 -7.73 -14.83 10.88
CA VAL A 78 -8.71 -13.90 11.49
C VAL A 78 -9.00 -14.28 12.93
N ARG A 79 -9.07 -15.57 13.26
CA ARG A 79 -9.24 -16.03 14.65
C ARG A 79 -8.08 -15.60 15.55
N VAL A 80 -6.84 -15.71 15.05
CA VAL A 80 -5.65 -15.23 15.77
C VAL A 80 -5.70 -13.72 15.94
N LEU A 81 -5.98 -12.96 14.86
CA LEU A 81 -6.12 -11.51 14.94
C LEU A 81 -7.21 -11.07 15.92
N LYS A 82 -8.35 -11.78 15.94
CA LYS A 82 -9.43 -11.53 16.88
C LYS A 82 -8.97 -11.73 18.32
N SER A 83 -8.27 -12.84 18.61
CA SER A 83 -7.75 -13.10 19.95
C SER A 83 -6.71 -12.08 20.41
N CYS A 84 -5.92 -11.51 19.49
CA CYS A 84 -4.87 -10.55 19.82
C CYS A 84 -5.40 -9.11 19.94
N TYR A 85 -6.36 -8.70 19.11
CA TYR A 85 -6.66 -7.27 18.91
C TYR A 85 -8.13 -6.88 19.18
N PHE A 86 -9.10 -7.77 18.95
CA PHE A 86 -10.54 -7.44 19.03
C PHE A 86 -11.37 -8.61 19.57
N HIS A 87 -11.03 -9.09 20.78
CA HIS A 87 -11.65 -10.28 21.38
C HIS A 87 -13.18 -10.13 21.55
N ASP A 88 -13.61 -9.01 22.14
CA ASP A 88 -14.99 -8.78 22.58
C ASP A 88 -15.82 -7.89 21.65
N CYS A 89 -15.26 -7.50 20.50
CA CYS A 89 -15.95 -6.61 19.56
C CYS A 89 -15.83 -7.09 18.11
N SER A 90 -16.60 -6.48 17.21
CA SER A 90 -16.46 -6.72 15.78
C SER A 90 -15.28 -5.92 15.20
N PHE A 91 -14.79 -6.35 14.03
CA PHE A 91 -13.71 -5.64 13.32
C PHE A 91 -14.05 -4.18 12.99
N LEU A 92 -15.33 -3.82 12.84
CA LEU A 92 -15.74 -2.45 12.51
C LEU A 92 -15.81 -1.54 13.76
N GLU A 93 -15.87 -2.13 14.95
CA GLU A 93 -16.01 -1.39 16.23
C GLU A 93 -14.67 -1.24 16.96
N VAL A 94 -13.65 -2.01 16.56
CA VAL A 94 -12.34 -1.97 17.20
C VAL A 94 -11.67 -0.60 16.99
N LYS A 95 -11.12 -0.07 18.07
CA LYS A 95 -10.34 1.16 18.06
C LYS A 95 -8.87 0.83 18.22
N ARG A 96 -8.03 1.61 17.55
CA ARG A 96 -6.58 1.51 17.63
C ARG A 96 -6.08 1.78 19.05
N LYS A 97 -5.17 0.95 19.53
CA LYS A 97 -4.50 1.07 20.83
C LYS A 97 -3.01 1.42 20.62
N PRO A 98 -2.35 2.12 21.56
CA PRO A 98 -0.92 2.41 21.47
C PRO A 98 -0.03 1.16 21.46
N SER A 99 -0.50 0.07 22.06
CA SER A 99 0.19 -1.23 22.10
C SER A 99 0.02 -2.06 20.82
N ASP A 100 -0.78 -1.59 19.86
CA ASP A 100 -1.05 -2.33 18.64
C ASP A 100 0.20 -2.43 17.77
N SER A 101 0.40 -3.60 17.16
CA SER A 101 1.48 -3.76 16.20
C SER A 101 1.29 -2.81 15.02
N TYR A 102 2.39 -2.43 14.38
CA TYR A 102 2.35 -1.58 13.20
C TYR A 102 1.56 -2.21 12.04
N VAL A 103 1.61 -3.54 11.91
CA VAL A 103 0.81 -4.30 10.95
C VAL A 103 -0.67 -4.09 11.20
N TRP A 104 -1.12 -4.33 12.44
CA TRP A 104 -2.53 -4.20 12.79
C TRP A 104 -3.02 -2.76 12.61
N SER A 105 -2.24 -1.82 13.11
CA SER A 105 -2.43 -0.38 12.94
C SER A 105 -2.46 0.09 11.49
N SER A 106 -1.92 -0.70 10.55
CA SER A 106 -1.96 -0.39 9.11
C SER A 106 -3.24 -0.90 8.44
N ILE A 107 -3.88 -1.92 9.02
CA ILE A 107 -5.10 -2.53 8.48
C ILE A 107 -6.35 -1.80 8.99
N LEU A 108 -6.30 -1.28 10.22
CA LEU A 108 -7.30 -0.36 10.80
C LEU A 108 -7.19 1.04 10.21
#